data_AF-A0A358NJJ6-F1
#
_entry.id   AF-A0A358NJJ6-F1
#
_cell.length_a   1.000
_cell.length_b   1.000
_cell.length_c   1.000
_cell.angle_alpha   90.00
_cell.angle_beta   90.00
_cell.angle_gamma   90.00
#
_symmetry.space_group_name_H-M   'P 1'
#
loop_
_entity.id
_entity.type
_entity.pdbx_description
1 polymer ?
#
loop_
_entity_poly.entity_id
_entity_poly.type
_entity_poly.pdbx_seq_one_letter_code
_entity_poly.pdbx_strand_id
1 'polypeptide(L)'
;MIQSRRINVIVAISVLLSLIVSIFLVVMGNIQKEDKDTRTEPLYASKLFGTDIISVEIIADEDEWQEMLENAMNEEFIMADVIVNGTKFEKVGIRPKGNSSLSQVAQSDSQRYSFRLQFDKYVKGQTCFGLTSFVVNNMLGDNTYMKEYISYDLMKEIGVDAPYFGFSNISINGKDWGLYLAVELYNDSYEQRVFGDTTGMLYNVKSMDMGGNNADGNAGRMPGAVPDGAFPAAPDGGGDGNFTPDMEKNIKGEFSGEGIRFEGRQPGGMGGGRGSNGGSLEYSDDNVSSYSAIFNNVFGKGTEADYKRVIKALKALNEGRDLEEYFDVDQILRYLAAHTIVVNLDSYSSSMAQNYYIYEKDGELTVLPWDYNLSWGGFQSGNASDVINFPIDTPVSGVEMSSRPLIERLFENEEYLSRYHEYLQELVDKYFADGRFEAKINEISALIDEYVKNDATAFCTYEQYKTAVSSFNLLGSLRGESVQGQLDGTIASTASGQKEDPGTLILSGDLKLSDLSSMMGGRGQRNSEGFGAQDIFTNGMNNIQAGRGPGRQQDQDINSGFIQNRQQAGNYKYLILAGALMGVLVTSILLAARLKRNY
;
A
#
# COMPACT_ATOMS: atom_id res chain seq x y z
N MET A 1 51.19 -46.22 4.86
CA MET A 1 50.79 -45.13 5.78
C MET A 1 51.88 -44.07 5.79
N ILE A 2 51.64 -42.92 5.16
CA ILE A 2 52.59 -41.79 5.21
C ILE A 2 52.36 -41.08 6.55
N GLN A 3 53.14 -41.42 7.57
CA GLN A 3 53.17 -40.69 8.84
C GLN A 3 54.04 -39.43 8.69
N SER A 4 53.49 -38.38 8.07
CA SER A 4 54.12 -37.06 8.14
C SER A 4 53.60 -36.34 9.38
N ARG A 5 54.45 -36.12 10.39
CA ARG A 5 54.15 -35.31 11.59
C ARG A 5 53.66 -33.89 11.27
N ARG A 6 53.82 -33.42 10.04
CA ARG A 6 53.42 -32.08 9.59
C ARG A 6 52.08 -32.03 8.89
N ILE A 7 51.45 -33.17 8.58
CA ILE A 7 50.19 -33.18 7.82
C ILE A 7 49.03 -32.57 8.61
N ASN A 8 48.96 -32.82 9.92
CA ASN A 8 47.94 -32.23 10.79
C ASN A 8 48.09 -30.70 10.88
N VAL A 9 49.33 -30.20 10.87
CA VAL A 9 49.60 -28.76 10.87
C VAL A 9 49.18 -28.12 9.54
N ILE A 10 49.44 -28.79 8.42
CA ILE A 10 49.01 -28.31 7.09
C ILE A 10 47.48 -28.29 7.00
N VAL A 11 46.80 -29.34 7.48
CA VAL A 11 45.33 -29.39 7.51
C VAL A 11 44.76 -28.27 8.39
N ALA A 12 45.32 -28.06 9.58
CA ALA A 12 44.87 -26.99 10.47
C ALA A 12 45.03 -25.60 9.85
N ILE A 13 46.16 -25.34 9.17
CA ILE A 13 46.39 -24.07 8.45
C ILE A 13 45.38 -23.92 7.31
N SER A 14 45.16 -24.98 6.51
CA SER A 14 44.19 -24.94 5.42
C SER A 14 42.76 -24.66 5.91
N VAL A 15 42.33 -25.28 7.01
CA VAL A 15 41.00 -25.03 7.60
C VAL A 15 40.87 -23.60 8.10
N LEU A 16 41.90 -23.07 8.77
CA LEU A 16 41.89 -21.69 9.27
C LEU A 16 41.83 -20.68 8.13
N LEU A 17 42.54 -20.98 7.03
CA LEU A 17 42.59 -20.13 5.85
C LEU A 17 41.27 -20.16 5.08
N SER A 18 40.63 -21.34 4.97
CA SER A 18 39.26 -21.46 4.45
C SER A 18 38.27 -20.65 5.29
N LEU A 19 38.37 -20.72 6.62
CA LEU A 19 37.50 -19.95 7.53
C LEU A 19 37.66 -18.43 7.32
N ILE A 20 38.89 -17.95 7.19
CA ILE A 20 39.17 -16.53 6.92
C ILE A 20 38.62 -16.11 5.56
N VAL A 21 38.75 -16.95 4.52
CA VAL A 21 38.19 -16.67 3.19
C VAL A 21 36.67 -16.64 3.25
N SER A 22 36.01 -17.57 3.95
CA SER A 22 34.56 -17.56 4.13
C SER A 22 34.08 -16.31 4.87
N ILE A 23 34.74 -15.92 5.96
CA ILE A 23 34.42 -14.68 6.69
C ILE A 23 34.65 -13.46 5.79
N PHE A 24 35.73 -13.43 5.02
CA PHE A 24 36.01 -12.35 4.08
C PHE A 24 34.95 -12.27 2.97
N LEU A 25 34.49 -13.40 2.44
CA LEU A 25 33.42 -13.44 1.44
C LEU A 25 32.07 -12.98 2.00
N VAL A 26 31.75 -13.35 3.25
CA VAL A 26 30.55 -12.86 3.96
C VAL A 26 30.64 -11.35 4.18
N VAL A 27 31.80 -10.85 4.66
CA VAL A 27 32.03 -9.42 4.88
C VAL A 27 31.99 -8.65 3.56
N MET A 28 32.59 -9.16 2.48
CA MET A 28 32.54 -8.54 1.15
C MET A 28 31.14 -8.60 0.54
N GLY A 29 30.37 -9.67 0.76
CA GLY A 29 28.97 -9.77 0.37
C GLY A 29 28.11 -8.73 1.09
N ASN A 30 28.36 -8.52 2.38
CA ASN A 30 27.69 -7.49 3.18
C ASN A 30 28.09 -6.06 2.76
N ILE A 31 29.37 -5.82 2.45
CA ILE A 31 29.86 -4.51 1.97
C ILE A 31 29.34 -4.22 0.54
N GLN A 32 29.25 -5.22 -0.34
CA GLN A 32 28.64 -5.04 -1.67
C GLN A 32 27.12 -4.81 -1.60
N LYS A 33 26.43 -5.34 -0.58
CA LYS A 33 25.06 -4.95 -0.26
C LYS A 33 24.99 -3.47 0.13
N GLU A 34 25.86 -3.01 1.05
CA GLU A 34 25.91 -1.60 1.47
C GLU A 34 26.26 -0.62 0.32
N ASP A 35 27.13 -0.98 -0.62
CA ASP A 35 27.55 -0.09 -1.73
C ASP A 35 26.51 -0.03 -2.86
N LYS A 36 25.58 -1.00 -2.95
CA LYS A 36 24.38 -0.91 -3.81
C LYS A 36 23.27 -0.03 -3.19
N ASP A 37 23.36 0.25 -1.89
CA ASP A 37 22.32 0.90 -1.08
C ASP A 37 22.45 2.43 -0.96
N THR A 38 23.46 3.05 -1.57
CA THR A 38 23.49 4.53 -1.65
C THR A 38 22.59 5.03 -2.79
N ARG A 39 21.29 4.71 -2.70
CA ARG A 39 20.24 5.38 -3.49
C ARG A 39 20.35 6.88 -3.20
N THR A 40 20.57 7.69 -4.23
CA THR A 40 20.57 9.14 -4.04
C THR A 40 19.12 9.58 -3.82
N GLU A 41 18.79 9.91 -2.58
CA GLU A 41 17.47 10.38 -2.20
C GLU A 41 17.03 11.58 -3.06
N PRO A 42 15.87 11.52 -3.73
CA PRO A 42 15.41 12.61 -4.55
C PRO A 42 15.04 13.83 -3.70
N LEU A 43 15.06 15.01 -4.29
CA LEU A 43 14.88 16.26 -3.55
C LEU A 43 13.51 16.34 -2.85
N TYR A 44 12.46 15.75 -3.43
CA TYR A 44 11.13 15.69 -2.81
C TYR A 44 11.08 14.84 -1.54
N ALA A 45 11.99 13.87 -1.37
CA ALA A 45 12.06 13.07 -0.13
C ALA A 45 12.29 13.97 1.09
N SER A 46 13.18 14.95 0.96
CA SER A 46 13.49 15.90 2.04
C SER A 46 12.65 17.17 2.02
N LYS A 47 12.43 17.76 0.83
CA LYS A 47 11.72 19.06 0.71
C LYS A 47 10.20 18.96 0.80
N LEU A 48 9.63 17.80 0.49
CA LEU A 48 8.19 17.55 0.59
C LEU A 48 7.92 16.60 1.77
N PHE A 49 8.32 15.34 1.69
CA PHE A 49 7.97 14.33 2.71
C PHE A 49 8.87 14.32 3.95
N GLY A 50 9.89 15.18 3.99
CA GLY A 50 10.81 15.32 5.12
C GLY A 50 10.41 16.41 6.12
N THR A 51 9.29 17.10 5.90
CA THR A 51 8.76 18.11 6.81
C THR A 51 7.73 17.51 7.76
N ASP A 52 7.66 18.03 8.99
CA ASP A 52 6.68 17.57 9.99
C ASP A 52 5.23 17.70 9.49
N ILE A 53 4.89 18.86 8.91
CA ILE A 53 3.62 19.12 8.23
C ILE A 53 3.91 19.79 6.88
N ILE A 54 3.39 19.20 5.81
CA ILE A 54 3.47 19.75 4.46
C ILE A 54 2.46 20.90 4.36
N SER A 55 2.90 22.10 3.95
CA SER A 55 1.99 23.19 3.63
C SER A 55 1.67 23.19 2.14
N VAL A 56 0.38 23.07 1.79
CA VAL A 56 -0.11 23.18 0.41
C VAL A 56 -1.13 24.32 0.34
N GLU A 57 -0.76 25.41 -0.33
CA GLU A 57 -1.70 26.49 -0.66
C GLU A 57 -2.05 26.39 -2.15
N ILE A 58 -3.34 26.28 -2.43
CA ILE A 58 -3.89 26.22 -3.79
C ILE A 58 -4.52 27.57 -4.11
N ILE A 59 -4.09 28.16 -5.21
CA ILE A 59 -4.60 29.42 -5.74
C ILE A 59 -5.29 29.10 -7.07
N ALA A 60 -6.61 29.04 -7.06
CA ALA A 60 -7.45 28.66 -8.18
C ALA A 60 -8.51 29.73 -8.46
N ASP A 61 -9.00 29.77 -9.69
CA ASP A 61 -10.21 30.54 -10.00
C ASP A 61 -11.38 29.99 -9.16
N GLU A 62 -12.15 30.89 -8.51
CA GLU A 62 -13.20 30.47 -7.58
C GLU A 62 -14.35 29.74 -8.30
N ASP A 63 -14.68 30.15 -9.53
CA ASP A 63 -15.75 29.54 -10.31
C ASP A 63 -15.29 28.16 -10.84
N GLU A 64 -14.08 28.05 -11.38
CA GLU A 64 -13.52 26.75 -11.81
C GLU A 64 -13.37 25.77 -10.64
N TRP A 65 -12.97 26.25 -9.45
CA TRP A 65 -12.89 25.42 -8.26
C TRP A 65 -14.25 24.87 -7.85
N GLN A 66 -15.28 25.71 -7.81
CA GLN A 66 -16.63 25.25 -7.46
C GLN A 66 -17.21 24.32 -8.54
N GLU A 67 -17.04 24.62 -9.82
CA GLU A 67 -17.49 23.76 -10.91
C GLU A 67 -16.83 22.37 -10.84
N MET A 68 -15.53 22.31 -10.53
CA MET A 68 -14.79 21.06 -10.31
C MET A 68 -15.38 20.25 -9.14
N LEU A 69 -15.79 20.90 -8.03
CA LEU A 69 -16.38 20.22 -6.88
C LEU A 69 -17.81 19.71 -7.17
N GLU A 70 -18.61 20.50 -7.89
CA GLU A 70 -19.97 20.13 -8.30
C GLU A 70 -19.96 18.95 -9.30
N ASN A 71 -18.92 18.87 -10.12
CA ASN A 71 -18.72 17.83 -11.12
C ASN A 71 -17.59 16.85 -10.75
N ALA A 72 -17.32 16.67 -9.46
CA ALA A 72 -16.14 15.94 -8.98
C ALA A 72 -16.00 14.52 -9.53
N MET A 73 -17.13 13.86 -9.80
CA MET A 73 -17.19 12.51 -10.39
C MET A 73 -16.60 12.42 -11.80
N ASN A 74 -16.46 13.54 -12.52
CA ASN A 74 -15.83 13.57 -13.84
C ASN A 74 -14.30 13.52 -13.76
N GLU A 75 -13.71 13.76 -12.58
CA GLU A 75 -12.27 13.77 -12.36
C GLU A 75 -11.51 14.68 -13.37
N GLU A 76 -12.10 15.82 -13.72
CA GLU A 76 -11.49 16.76 -14.65
C GLU A 76 -10.46 17.65 -13.95
N PHE A 77 -9.36 17.91 -14.66
CA PHE A 77 -8.32 18.80 -14.19
C PHE A 77 -8.69 20.26 -14.43
N ILE A 78 -8.55 21.07 -13.38
CA ILE A 78 -8.48 22.53 -13.48
C ILE A 78 -7.04 23.00 -13.33
N MET A 79 -6.78 24.25 -13.75
CA MET A 79 -5.48 24.89 -13.63
C MET A 79 -5.42 25.74 -12.36
N ALA A 80 -4.38 25.54 -11.54
CA ALA A 80 -4.16 26.34 -10.35
C ALA A 80 -2.66 26.62 -10.15
N ASP A 81 -2.34 27.71 -9.46
CA ASP A 81 -1.00 27.88 -8.88
C ASP A 81 -0.97 27.18 -7.52
N VAL A 82 0.13 26.49 -7.20
CA VAL A 82 0.27 25.77 -5.94
C VAL A 82 1.56 26.19 -5.25
N ILE A 83 1.48 26.55 -3.97
CA ILE A 83 2.64 26.81 -3.13
C ILE A 83 2.82 25.61 -2.21
N VAL A 84 3.92 24.88 -2.39
CA VAL A 84 4.29 23.73 -1.56
C VAL A 84 5.51 24.10 -0.72
N ASN A 85 5.37 24.05 0.60
CA ASN A 85 6.43 24.41 1.55
C ASN A 85 7.12 25.75 1.20
N GLY A 86 6.31 26.76 0.87
CA GLY A 86 6.75 28.10 0.49
C GLY A 86 7.30 28.24 -0.94
N THR A 87 7.39 27.16 -1.73
CA THR A 87 7.82 27.20 -3.14
C THR A 87 6.61 27.22 -4.06
N LYS A 88 6.49 28.26 -4.89
CA LYS A 88 5.40 28.40 -5.87
C LYS A 88 5.68 27.58 -7.14
N PHE A 89 4.66 26.86 -7.59
CA PHE A 89 4.58 26.15 -8.86
C PHE A 89 3.38 26.68 -9.64
N GLU A 90 3.59 27.08 -10.89
CA GLU A 90 2.53 27.70 -11.68
C GLU A 90 1.80 26.67 -12.54
N LYS A 91 0.50 26.89 -12.76
CA LYS A 91 -0.33 26.09 -13.68
C LYS A 91 -0.23 24.58 -13.43
N VAL A 92 -0.33 24.19 -12.17
CA VAL A 92 -0.45 22.81 -11.72
C VAL A 92 -1.86 22.32 -12.04
N GLY A 93 -1.97 21.07 -12.52
CA GLY A 93 -3.26 20.40 -12.66
C GLY A 93 -3.76 19.91 -11.31
N ILE A 94 -4.99 20.28 -10.94
CA ILE A 94 -5.66 19.76 -9.75
C ILE A 94 -6.98 19.12 -10.17
N ARG A 95 -7.29 17.96 -9.59
CA ARG A 95 -8.59 17.31 -9.75
C ARG A 95 -8.98 16.50 -8.52
N PRO A 96 -10.28 16.26 -8.28
CA PRO A 96 -10.73 15.23 -7.36
C PRO A 96 -10.23 13.86 -7.82
N LYS A 97 -10.03 12.95 -6.87
CA LYS A 97 -9.63 11.57 -7.13
C LYS A 97 -10.28 10.61 -6.15
N GLY A 98 -10.44 9.37 -6.59
CA GLY A 98 -10.88 8.25 -5.78
C GLY A 98 -11.94 7.44 -6.48
N ASN A 99 -12.45 6.43 -5.79
CA ASN A 99 -13.59 5.67 -6.27
C ASN A 99 -14.73 5.76 -5.25
N SER A 100 -14.73 4.86 -4.27
CA SER A 100 -15.72 4.85 -3.20
C SER A 100 -15.71 6.12 -2.34
N SER A 101 -14.56 6.79 -2.16
CA SER A 101 -14.46 8.02 -1.36
C SER A 101 -14.95 9.24 -2.13
N LEU A 102 -14.61 9.30 -3.41
CA LEU A 102 -15.13 10.31 -4.34
C LEU A 102 -16.67 10.23 -4.40
N SER A 103 -17.21 9.03 -4.62
CA SER A 103 -18.65 8.80 -4.72
C SER A 103 -19.40 9.12 -3.42
N GLN A 104 -18.84 8.76 -2.25
CA GLN A 104 -19.47 9.05 -0.96
C GLN A 104 -19.49 10.55 -0.66
N VAL A 105 -18.39 11.26 -0.93
CA VAL A 105 -18.36 12.72 -0.73
C VAL A 105 -19.35 13.40 -1.67
N ALA A 106 -19.39 13.00 -2.95
CA ALA A 106 -20.34 13.54 -3.94
C ALA A 106 -21.82 13.27 -3.60
N GLN A 107 -22.10 12.27 -2.77
CA GLN A 107 -23.45 11.94 -2.28
C GLN A 107 -23.75 12.53 -0.89
N SER A 108 -22.86 13.36 -0.37
CA SER A 108 -22.97 13.99 0.95
C SER A 108 -23.01 15.52 0.83
N ASP A 109 -23.22 16.20 1.96
CA ASP A 109 -23.10 17.66 2.04
C ASP A 109 -21.64 18.14 2.18
N SER A 110 -20.66 17.21 2.20
CA SER A 110 -19.24 17.54 2.29
C SER A 110 -18.65 17.82 0.91
N GLN A 111 -17.76 18.81 0.84
CA GLN A 111 -16.94 19.10 -0.33
C GLN A 111 -15.49 18.57 -0.17
N ARG A 112 -15.22 17.78 0.88
CA ARG A 112 -13.89 17.33 1.27
C ARG A 112 -13.41 16.16 0.40
N TYR A 113 -13.14 16.40 -0.87
CA TYR A 113 -12.59 15.39 -1.78
C TYR A 113 -11.10 15.18 -1.58
N SER A 114 -10.61 13.98 -1.90
CA SER A 114 -9.15 13.79 -2.10
C SER A 114 -8.76 14.44 -3.41
N PHE A 115 -7.55 15.02 -3.49
CA PHE A 115 -7.07 15.68 -4.70
C PHE A 115 -5.80 15.06 -5.23
N ARG A 116 -5.65 15.06 -6.56
CA ARG A 116 -4.38 14.79 -7.24
C ARG A 116 -3.79 16.10 -7.72
N LEU A 117 -2.53 16.34 -7.39
CA LEU A 117 -1.75 17.47 -7.89
C LEU A 117 -0.77 16.94 -8.94
N GLN A 118 -0.89 17.44 -10.17
CA GLN A 118 -0.05 17.04 -11.31
C GLN A 118 0.70 18.26 -11.87
N PHE A 119 2.00 18.32 -11.59
CA PHE A 119 2.84 19.49 -11.86
C PHE A 119 3.17 19.64 -13.34
N ASP A 120 3.18 18.53 -14.09
CA ASP A 120 3.50 18.50 -15.51
C ASP A 120 2.26 18.54 -16.44
N LYS A 121 1.06 18.70 -15.88
CA LYS A 121 -0.21 18.67 -16.63
C LYS A 121 -0.28 19.75 -17.71
N TYR A 122 0.03 21.00 -17.34
CA TYR A 122 -0.02 22.15 -18.25
C TYR A 122 1.35 22.76 -18.54
N VAL A 123 2.37 22.45 -17.73
CA VAL A 123 3.76 22.88 -17.94
C VAL A 123 4.63 21.64 -18.11
N LYS A 124 4.91 21.28 -19.37
CA LYS A 124 5.68 20.06 -19.69
C LYS A 124 7.03 20.05 -18.96
N GLY A 125 7.28 18.99 -18.19
CA GLY A 125 8.54 18.77 -17.48
C GLY A 125 8.67 19.51 -16.14
N GLN A 126 7.65 20.26 -15.70
CA GLN A 126 7.64 20.83 -14.37
C GLN A 126 7.45 19.73 -13.31
N THR A 127 8.21 19.82 -12.22
CA THR A 127 8.16 18.86 -11.10
C THR A 127 8.14 19.61 -9.78
N CYS A 128 7.50 19.03 -8.76
CA CYS A 128 7.64 19.43 -7.37
C CYS A 128 8.88 18.75 -6.78
N PHE A 129 10.03 19.43 -6.84
CA PHE A 129 11.31 18.91 -6.32
C PHE A 129 11.70 17.54 -6.91
N GLY A 130 11.40 17.30 -8.18
CA GLY A 130 11.63 16.00 -8.85
C GLY A 130 10.42 15.07 -8.89
N LEU A 131 9.34 15.38 -8.17
CA LEU A 131 8.08 14.62 -8.18
C LEU A 131 7.11 15.19 -9.21
N THR A 132 6.63 14.38 -10.16
CA THR A 132 5.67 14.83 -11.19
C THR A 132 4.25 15.00 -10.64
N SER A 133 3.85 14.15 -9.69
CA SER A 133 2.55 14.23 -9.05
C SER A 133 2.52 13.53 -7.69
N PHE A 134 1.63 14.00 -6.83
CA PHE A 134 1.26 13.35 -5.57
C PHE A 134 -0.22 13.55 -5.29
N VAL A 135 -0.76 12.81 -4.33
CA VAL A 135 -2.14 12.95 -3.89
C VAL A 135 -2.21 13.46 -2.47
N VAL A 136 -3.31 14.13 -2.14
CA VAL A 136 -3.71 14.46 -0.78
C VAL A 136 -5.02 13.73 -0.49
N ASN A 137 -4.95 12.68 0.32
CA ASN A 137 -6.09 11.85 0.70
C ASN A 137 -6.89 12.53 1.82
N ASN A 138 -8.22 12.52 1.69
CA ASN A 138 -9.15 13.22 2.59
C ASN A 138 -9.41 12.50 3.92
N MET A 139 -8.90 11.27 4.09
CA MET A 139 -9.05 10.40 5.26
C MET A 139 -10.52 10.03 5.58
N LEU A 140 -11.36 9.93 4.55
CA LEU A 140 -12.75 9.48 4.73
C LEU A 140 -12.78 8.08 5.40
N GLY A 141 -13.58 7.96 6.46
CA GLY A 141 -13.74 6.70 7.20
C GLY A 141 -12.67 6.45 8.29
N ASP A 142 -11.83 7.45 8.58
CA ASP A 142 -10.83 7.37 9.64
C ASP A 142 -10.94 8.56 10.60
N ASN A 143 -11.56 8.33 11.77
CA ASN A 143 -11.65 9.37 12.81
C ASN A 143 -10.29 9.63 13.48
N THR A 144 -9.29 8.77 13.30
CA THR A 144 -7.96 8.93 13.90
C THR A 144 -7.05 9.83 13.08
N TYR A 145 -7.33 10.01 11.78
CA TYR A 145 -6.44 10.60 10.77
C TYR A 145 -5.13 9.80 10.54
N MET A 146 -4.92 8.68 11.24
CA MET A 146 -3.62 8.02 11.37
C MET A 146 -3.55 6.61 10.78
N LYS A 147 -4.66 5.96 10.41
CA LYS A 147 -4.63 4.53 10.00
C LYS A 147 -3.70 4.30 8.80
N GLU A 148 -3.85 5.12 7.76
CA GLU A 148 -3.01 5.02 6.56
C GLU A 148 -1.56 5.45 6.86
N TYR A 149 -1.36 6.50 7.66
CA TYR A 149 -0.03 6.96 8.08
C TYR A 149 0.74 5.85 8.80
N ILE A 150 0.16 5.28 9.86
CA ILE A 150 0.79 4.24 10.69
C ILE A 150 1.04 2.96 9.87
N SER A 151 0.17 2.66 8.91
CA SER A 151 0.36 1.50 8.04
C SER A 151 1.61 1.65 7.16
N TYR A 152 1.81 2.81 6.53
CA TYR A 152 3.03 3.05 5.77
C TYR A 152 4.27 3.24 6.67
N ASP A 153 4.12 3.74 7.90
CA ASP A 153 5.23 3.88 8.85
C ASP A 153 5.77 2.51 9.30
N LEU A 154 4.87 1.55 9.61
CA LEU A 154 5.25 0.16 9.87
C LEU A 154 5.99 -0.47 8.68
N MET A 155 5.50 -0.25 7.46
CA MET A 155 6.13 -0.74 6.25
C MET A 155 7.54 -0.17 6.06
N LYS A 156 7.70 1.12 6.31
CA LYS A 156 8.99 1.81 6.26
C LYS A 156 9.97 1.28 7.31
N GLU A 157 9.50 1.00 8.53
CA GLU A 157 10.34 0.50 9.63
C GLU A 157 11.06 -0.82 9.28
N ILE A 158 10.42 -1.68 8.48
CA ILE A 158 11.02 -2.93 8.00
C ILE A 158 11.48 -2.90 6.54
N GLY A 159 11.61 -1.72 5.93
CA GLY A 159 12.23 -1.58 4.62
C GLY A 159 11.40 -2.04 3.42
N VAL A 160 10.07 -2.07 3.54
CA VAL A 160 9.18 -2.21 2.37
C VAL A 160 9.35 -0.98 1.48
N ASP A 161 9.43 -1.19 0.17
CA ASP A 161 9.43 -0.10 -0.82
C ASP A 161 8.04 0.58 -0.92
N ALA A 162 7.59 1.21 0.16
CA ALA A 162 6.32 1.92 0.23
C ALA A 162 6.43 3.34 -0.38
N PRO A 163 5.29 3.97 -0.72
CA PRO A 163 5.26 5.37 -1.08
C PRO A 163 5.73 6.24 0.09
N TYR A 164 6.36 7.38 -0.20
CA TYR A 164 6.49 8.41 0.82
C TYR A 164 5.14 9.03 1.16
N PHE A 165 5.00 9.45 2.41
CA PHE A 165 3.76 9.98 2.96
C PHE A 165 4.07 11.05 4.02
N GLY A 166 3.08 11.90 4.30
CA GLY A 166 3.18 12.92 5.33
C GLY A 166 1.88 13.69 5.48
N PHE A 167 1.62 14.24 6.67
CA PHE A 167 0.45 15.10 6.88
C PHE A 167 0.60 16.40 6.09
N SER A 168 -0.51 16.87 5.51
CA SER A 168 -0.56 18.07 4.68
C SER A 168 -1.66 19.00 5.13
N ASN A 169 -1.31 20.19 5.58
CA ASN A 169 -2.28 21.26 5.83
C ASN A 169 -2.58 22.00 4.53
N ILE A 170 -3.85 22.03 4.13
CA ILE A 170 -4.29 22.62 2.87
C ILE A 170 -5.01 23.96 3.13
N SER A 171 -4.70 24.95 2.31
CA SER A 171 -5.49 26.18 2.15
C SER A 171 -5.87 26.41 0.69
N ILE A 172 -7.06 26.96 0.46
CA ILE A 172 -7.58 27.33 -0.87
C ILE A 172 -7.83 28.83 -0.90
N ASN A 173 -7.22 29.56 -1.82
CA ASN A 173 -7.39 31.02 -1.99
C ASN A 173 -7.23 31.80 -0.66
N GLY A 174 -6.23 31.43 0.13
CA GLY A 174 -5.91 32.03 1.41
C GLY A 174 -6.87 31.68 2.56
N LYS A 175 -7.79 30.74 2.38
CA LYS A 175 -8.69 30.22 3.41
C LYS A 175 -8.29 28.80 3.81
N ASP A 176 -8.31 28.51 5.10
CA ASP A 176 -8.02 27.16 5.61
C ASP A 176 -9.04 26.16 5.07
N TRP A 177 -8.56 24.98 4.66
CA TRP A 177 -9.38 23.91 4.09
C TRP A 177 -9.39 22.66 4.97
N GLY A 178 -8.22 22.20 5.41
CA GLY A 178 -8.11 21.09 6.36
C GLY A 178 -6.82 20.29 6.28
N LEU A 179 -6.69 19.30 7.16
CA LEU A 179 -5.53 18.42 7.29
C LEU A 179 -5.74 17.13 6.50
N TYR A 180 -4.86 16.83 5.55
CA TYR A 180 -4.91 15.68 4.65
C TYR A 180 -3.68 14.79 4.82
N LEU A 181 -3.66 13.63 4.17
CA LEU A 181 -2.46 12.79 4.07
C LEU A 181 -1.91 12.92 2.65
N ALA A 182 -0.76 13.54 2.50
CA ALA A 182 -0.04 13.52 1.24
C ALA A 182 0.61 12.14 1.05
N VAL A 183 0.47 11.56 -0.15
CA VAL A 183 1.06 10.27 -0.51
C VAL A 183 1.68 10.37 -1.90
N GLU A 184 2.91 9.88 -2.03
CA GLU A 184 3.63 9.70 -3.29
C GLU A 184 2.84 8.73 -4.20
N LEU A 185 2.81 9.01 -5.50
CA LEU A 185 2.19 8.12 -6.47
C LEU A 185 3.22 7.18 -7.10
N TYR A 186 2.81 5.94 -7.34
CA TYR A 186 3.54 5.03 -8.22
C TYR A 186 3.53 5.57 -9.65
N ASN A 187 4.70 6.02 -10.09
CA ASN A 187 5.00 6.60 -11.40
C ASN A 187 6.53 6.62 -11.60
N ASP A 188 6.97 7.18 -12.73
CA ASP A 188 8.38 7.37 -13.08
C ASP A 188 9.24 7.96 -11.95
N SER A 189 8.72 8.88 -11.13
CA SER A 189 9.48 9.47 -10.01
C SER A 189 9.74 8.43 -8.90
N TYR A 190 8.72 7.64 -8.56
CA TYR A 190 8.84 6.54 -7.61
C TYR A 190 9.78 5.46 -8.15
N GLU A 191 9.60 5.04 -9.41
CA GLU A 191 10.44 3.99 -10.02
C GLU A 191 11.91 4.41 -10.05
N GLN A 192 12.18 5.66 -10.45
CA GLN A 192 13.53 6.21 -10.45
C GLN A 192 14.16 6.23 -9.05
N ARG A 193 13.36 6.48 -8.00
CA ARG A 193 13.81 6.49 -6.59
C ARG A 193 14.10 5.07 -6.09
N VAL A 194 13.21 4.13 -6.35
CA VAL A 194 13.24 2.79 -5.77
C VAL A 194 14.09 1.81 -6.60
N PHE A 195 13.89 1.79 -7.92
CA PHE A 195 14.51 0.83 -8.83
C PHE A 195 15.67 1.41 -9.64
N GLY A 196 15.89 2.72 -9.57
CA GLY A 196 17.01 3.41 -10.22
C GLY A 196 16.82 3.70 -11.71
N ASP A 197 15.68 3.29 -12.30
CA ASP A 197 15.23 3.63 -13.64
C ASP A 197 13.71 3.42 -13.77
N THR A 198 13.16 3.72 -14.94
CA THR A 198 11.72 3.66 -15.24
C THR A 198 11.44 2.65 -16.36
N THR A 199 12.21 1.55 -16.41
CA THR A 199 12.13 0.56 -17.50
C THR A 199 11.21 -0.61 -17.19
N GLY A 200 10.85 -0.81 -15.92
CA GLY A 200 9.89 -1.82 -15.49
C GLY A 200 8.44 -1.41 -15.72
N MET A 201 7.52 -2.32 -15.45
CA MET A 201 6.08 -2.15 -15.64
C MET A 201 5.36 -2.16 -14.30
N LEU A 202 4.51 -1.15 -14.08
CA LEU A 202 3.62 -1.06 -12.92
C LEU A 202 2.19 -1.46 -13.31
N TYR A 203 1.59 -2.34 -12.51
CA TYR A 203 0.21 -2.79 -12.67
C TYR A 203 -0.56 -2.51 -11.38
N ASN A 204 -1.61 -1.69 -11.43
CA ASN A 204 -2.51 -1.50 -10.28
C ASN A 204 -3.58 -2.59 -10.28
N VAL A 205 -3.52 -3.52 -9.33
CA VAL A 205 -4.42 -4.66 -9.33
C VAL A 205 -5.78 -4.29 -8.76
N LYS A 206 -6.81 -4.41 -9.60
CA LYS A 206 -8.22 -4.13 -9.24
C LYS A 206 -9.13 -5.23 -9.79
N SER A 207 -9.67 -6.05 -8.89
CA SER A 207 -10.59 -7.15 -9.24
C SER A 207 -11.99 -6.66 -9.66
N MET A 208 -12.38 -5.48 -9.19
CA MET A 208 -13.65 -4.83 -9.51
C MET A 208 -13.37 -3.51 -10.22
N ASP A 209 -13.68 -3.49 -11.52
CA ASP A 209 -13.71 -2.28 -12.32
C ASP A 209 -14.97 -1.47 -11.95
N MET A 210 -14.89 -0.73 -10.85
CA MET A 210 -16.00 0.04 -10.26
C MET A 210 -15.92 1.54 -10.56
N GLY A 211 -15.00 1.97 -11.43
CA GLY A 211 -14.89 3.37 -11.84
C GLY A 211 -14.11 3.44 -13.15
N GLY A 212 -14.70 4.06 -14.17
CA GLY A 212 -14.15 4.17 -15.52
C GLY A 212 -12.83 4.92 -15.52
N ASN A 213 -11.74 4.19 -15.29
CA ASN A 213 -10.41 4.75 -15.26
C ASN A 213 -9.91 4.81 -16.72
N ASN A 214 -10.14 5.94 -17.37
CA ASN A 214 -9.33 6.28 -18.54
C ASN A 214 -7.88 6.37 -18.04
N ALA A 215 -7.07 5.42 -18.48
CA ALA A 215 -5.65 5.35 -18.21
C ALA A 215 -4.95 6.59 -18.76
N ASP A 216 -4.90 7.67 -17.96
CA ASP A 216 -4.13 8.87 -18.26
C ASP A 216 -2.66 8.64 -17.87
N GLY A 217 -2.02 7.71 -18.58
CA GLY A 217 -0.61 7.82 -18.88
C GLY A 217 -0.45 8.88 -19.96
N ASN A 218 0.01 10.08 -19.60
CA ASN A 218 0.20 11.16 -20.56
C ASN A 218 1.31 10.80 -21.56
N ALA A 219 0.93 10.25 -22.71
CA ALA A 219 1.71 10.28 -23.92
C ALA A 219 0.78 10.67 -25.07
N GLY A 220 0.67 11.98 -25.31
CA GLY A 220 -0.05 12.52 -26.45
C GLY A 220 0.30 11.79 -27.74
N ARG A 221 -0.74 11.23 -28.38
CA ARG A 221 -0.99 11.19 -29.83
C ARG A 221 -2.14 10.21 -30.08
N MET A 222 -3.20 10.70 -30.70
CA MET A 222 -4.11 9.87 -31.48
C MET A 222 -3.32 9.07 -32.53
N PRO A 223 -3.75 7.84 -32.82
CA PRO A 223 -4.06 7.45 -34.19
C PRO A 223 -5.45 6.78 -34.20
N GLY A 224 -6.41 7.20 -35.02
CA GLY A 224 -6.27 7.28 -36.47
C GLY A 224 -6.79 5.99 -37.10
N ALA A 225 -8.07 6.01 -37.47
CA ALA A 225 -8.75 5.19 -38.49
C ALA A 225 -8.73 3.65 -38.35
N VAL A 226 -9.93 3.08 -38.20
CA VAL A 226 -10.27 1.79 -38.80
C VAL A 226 -11.47 2.01 -39.72
N PRO A 227 -11.48 1.45 -40.95
CA PRO A 227 -12.39 1.87 -42.02
C PRO A 227 -13.83 1.40 -41.81
N ASP A 228 -14.73 2.16 -42.42
CA ASP A 228 -16.14 1.88 -42.64
C ASP A 228 -16.47 0.42 -42.98
N GLY A 229 -17.60 -0.02 -42.45
CA GLY A 229 -18.55 -0.83 -43.21
C GLY A 229 -18.73 -2.26 -42.74
N ALA A 230 -19.75 -2.47 -41.90
CA ALA A 230 -20.83 -3.43 -42.16
C ALA A 230 -21.67 -3.59 -40.88
N PHE A 231 -22.87 -3.01 -40.84
CA PHE A 231 -24.12 -3.76 -40.69
C PHE A 231 -25.29 -2.81 -41.00
N PRO A 232 -26.36 -3.31 -41.64
CA PRO A 232 -27.34 -2.50 -42.34
C PRO A 232 -28.36 -1.88 -41.38
N ALA A 233 -28.78 -0.67 -41.73
CA ALA A 233 -29.89 0.05 -41.14
C ALA A 233 -31.25 -0.61 -41.43
N ALA A 234 -32.18 -0.53 -40.48
CA ALA A 234 -33.62 -0.37 -40.70
C ALA A 234 -34.30 0.02 -39.34
N PRO A 235 -35.51 0.62 -39.33
CA PRO A 235 -35.70 2.06 -39.49
C PRO A 235 -36.51 2.71 -38.33
N ASP A 236 -36.53 4.03 -38.38
CA ASP A 236 -37.36 4.97 -37.63
C ASP A 236 -38.82 4.54 -37.38
N GLY A 237 -39.37 4.97 -36.24
CA GLY A 237 -40.82 5.09 -36.05
C GLY A 237 -41.28 4.97 -34.60
N GLY A 238 -41.61 6.11 -33.98
CA GLY A 238 -42.17 6.17 -32.62
C GLY A 238 -43.61 5.69 -32.50
N GLY A 239 -44.13 5.71 -31.26
CA GLY A 239 -45.55 5.56 -30.98
C GLY A 239 -45.87 4.69 -29.76
N ASP A 240 -46.54 5.31 -28.79
CA ASP A 240 -47.20 4.71 -27.63
C ASP A 240 -48.11 3.51 -27.94
N GLY A 241 -48.32 2.61 -26.98
CA GLY A 241 -49.51 1.74 -27.02
C GLY A 241 -49.46 0.43 -26.24
N ASN A 242 -50.06 0.48 -25.05
CA ASN A 242 -50.61 -0.59 -24.22
C ASN A 242 -51.28 -1.79 -24.95
N PHE A 243 -51.02 -3.03 -24.50
CA PHE A 243 -52.00 -4.08 -24.05
C PHE A 243 -51.52 -5.54 -24.27
N THR A 244 -51.82 -6.34 -23.23
CA THR A 244 -51.66 -7.79 -22.97
C THR A 244 -52.70 -8.67 -23.73
N PRO A 245 -52.96 -9.94 -23.33
CA PRO A 245 -52.18 -11.18 -23.48
C PRO A 245 -53.01 -12.30 -24.18
N ASP A 246 -52.44 -13.43 -24.63
CA ASP A 246 -53.21 -14.69 -24.70
C ASP A 246 -52.42 -15.96 -25.06
N MET A 247 -52.92 -17.07 -24.52
CA MET A 247 -52.69 -18.49 -24.86
C MET A 247 -51.63 -19.28 -24.09
N GLU A 248 -52.00 -19.49 -22.82
CA GLU A 248 -51.84 -20.69 -22.01
C GLU A 248 -52.44 -21.97 -22.69
N LYS A 249 -51.73 -23.12 -22.68
CA LYS A 249 -52.38 -24.43 -22.46
C LYS A 249 -51.46 -25.66 -22.22
N ASN A 250 -51.90 -26.43 -21.22
CA ASN A 250 -51.74 -27.88 -20.96
C ASN A 250 -50.42 -28.30 -20.25
N ILE A 251 -50.41 -28.97 -19.08
CA ILE A 251 -51.28 -30.05 -18.56
C ILE A 251 -51.33 -30.02 -17.00
N LYS A 252 -52.53 -30.20 -16.42
CA LYS A 252 -52.82 -30.59 -15.02
C LYS A 252 -52.82 -32.14 -14.93
N GLY A 253 -52.44 -32.84 -13.87
CA GLY A 253 -51.98 -32.52 -12.51
C GLY A 253 -51.97 -33.80 -11.65
N GLU A 254 -51.55 -33.70 -10.38
CA GLU A 254 -52.12 -34.42 -9.22
C GLU A 254 -51.49 -33.90 -7.92
N PHE A 255 -52.31 -33.73 -6.89
CA PHE A 255 -52.03 -33.04 -5.62
C PHE A 255 -51.71 -34.05 -4.50
N SER A 256 -50.70 -33.78 -3.68
CA SER A 256 -50.80 -33.83 -2.20
C SER A 256 -49.49 -33.38 -1.52
N GLY A 257 -49.58 -32.52 -0.51
CA GLY A 257 -48.47 -32.20 0.41
C GLY A 257 -48.21 -30.71 0.63
N GLU A 258 -48.88 -30.14 1.64
CA GLU A 258 -48.41 -29.08 2.56
C GLU A 258 -48.01 -27.66 2.03
N GLY A 259 -48.83 -26.67 2.41
CA GLY A 259 -48.43 -25.33 2.85
C GLY A 259 -47.44 -24.53 2.00
N ILE A 260 -47.92 -23.86 0.95
CA ILE A 260 -47.14 -22.92 0.13
C ILE A 260 -46.68 -21.71 0.97
N ARG A 261 -45.37 -21.62 1.23
CA ARG A 261 -44.65 -20.37 1.50
C ARG A 261 -44.31 -19.72 0.16
N PHE A 262 -44.45 -18.40 0.08
CA PHE A 262 -44.01 -17.61 -1.07
C PHE A 262 -42.48 -17.69 -1.20
N GLU A 263 -41.98 -18.49 -2.14
CA GLU A 263 -40.60 -18.43 -2.61
C GLU A 263 -40.42 -17.30 -3.62
N GLY A 264 -39.76 -16.24 -3.19
CA GLY A 264 -39.11 -15.29 -4.08
C GLY A 264 -37.91 -15.95 -4.74
N ARG A 265 -38.05 -16.22 -6.04
CA ARG A 265 -37.03 -16.43 -7.06
C ARG A 265 -35.58 -16.21 -6.59
N GLN A 266 -34.91 -17.29 -6.18
CA GLN A 266 -33.45 -17.39 -6.20
C GLN A 266 -32.95 -17.28 -7.65
N PRO A 267 -31.99 -16.39 -7.97
CA PRO A 267 -31.08 -16.63 -9.08
C PRO A 267 -30.13 -17.75 -8.66
N GLY A 268 -30.20 -18.85 -9.40
CA GLY A 268 -29.55 -20.12 -9.08
C GLY A 268 -28.03 -20.04 -8.93
N GLY A 269 -27.53 -20.90 -8.04
CA GLY A 269 -26.13 -21.28 -8.01
C GLY A 269 -25.73 -21.97 -9.31
N MET A 270 -24.74 -21.40 -9.97
CA MET A 270 -23.80 -22.13 -10.81
C MET A 270 -22.47 -22.13 -10.07
N GLY A 271 -22.14 -23.29 -9.50
CA GLY A 271 -20.79 -23.61 -9.08
C GLY A 271 -19.90 -23.71 -10.31
N GLY A 272 -18.93 -22.79 -10.38
CA GLY A 272 -17.88 -22.69 -11.38
C GLY A 272 -17.07 -21.45 -10.98
N GLY A 273 -15.82 -21.66 -10.55
CA GLY A 273 -15.01 -20.62 -9.90
C GLY A 273 -15.01 -19.31 -10.69
N ARG A 274 -15.54 -18.25 -10.07
CA ARG A 274 -15.21 -16.88 -10.47
C ARG A 274 -13.78 -16.65 -10.06
N GLY A 275 -12.83 -17.04 -10.92
CA GLY A 275 -11.46 -16.55 -10.82
C GLY A 275 -11.51 -15.02 -10.81
N SER A 276 -10.72 -14.38 -9.97
CA SER A 276 -10.69 -12.93 -9.75
C SER A 276 -10.12 -12.13 -10.94
N ASN A 277 -10.22 -12.66 -12.16
CA ASN A 277 -9.60 -12.13 -13.38
C ASN A 277 -8.12 -11.78 -13.18
N GLY A 278 -7.39 -12.62 -12.42
CA GLY A 278 -5.98 -12.43 -12.08
C GLY A 278 -5.70 -11.68 -10.77
N GLY A 279 -6.68 -11.04 -10.14
CA GLY A 279 -6.46 -10.24 -8.92
C GLY A 279 -5.96 -11.02 -7.70
N SER A 280 -6.21 -12.33 -7.68
CA SER A 280 -5.76 -13.27 -6.65
C SER A 280 -4.41 -13.91 -6.98
N LEU A 281 -3.79 -13.57 -8.12
CA LEU A 281 -2.52 -14.15 -8.59
C LEU A 281 -2.59 -15.65 -8.89
N GLU A 282 -3.80 -16.18 -9.08
CA GLU A 282 -4.05 -17.55 -9.53
C GLU A 282 -3.72 -17.67 -11.02
N TYR A 283 -2.90 -18.66 -11.39
CA TYR A 283 -2.66 -19.00 -12.78
C TYR A 283 -3.86 -19.76 -13.33
N SER A 284 -4.45 -19.25 -14.41
CA SER A 284 -5.60 -19.86 -15.08
C SER A 284 -5.20 -20.47 -16.42
N ASP A 285 -4.64 -19.66 -17.31
CA ASP A 285 -4.10 -20.07 -18.60
C ASP A 285 -3.03 -19.08 -19.10
N ASP A 286 -2.57 -19.26 -20.34
CA ASP A 286 -1.59 -18.37 -20.95
C ASP A 286 -2.25 -17.13 -21.63
N ASN A 287 -3.56 -16.95 -21.58
CA ASN A 287 -4.25 -15.86 -22.29
C ASN A 287 -4.24 -14.56 -21.49
N VAL A 288 -3.75 -13.47 -22.08
CA VAL A 288 -3.70 -12.14 -21.43
C VAL A 288 -5.08 -11.68 -20.95
N SER A 289 -6.13 -11.95 -21.72
CA SER A 289 -7.50 -11.55 -21.37
C SER A 289 -8.03 -12.19 -20.07
N SER A 290 -7.42 -13.29 -19.60
CA SER A 290 -7.80 -13.96 -18.35
C SER A 290 -7.37 -13.18 -17.10
N TYR A 291 -6.50 -12.19 -17.25
CA TYR A 291 -5.88 -11.43 -16.17
C TYR A 291 -6.22 -9.94 -16.23
N SER A 292 -7.46 -9.60 -16.60
CA SER A 292 -7.89 -8.21 -16.79
C SER A 292 -7.77 -7.34 -15.53
N ALA A 293 -7.84 -7.92 -14.33
CA ALA A 293 -7.63 -7.19 -13.08
C ALA A 293 -6.20 -6.62 -12.95
N ILE A 294 -5.23 -7.25 -13.62
CA ILE A 294 -3.83 -6.81 -13.66
C ILE A 294 -3.61 -5.91 -14.90
N PHE A 295 -3.94 -6.40 -16.09
CA PHE A 295 -3.49 -5.78 -17.35
C PHE A 295 -4.33 -4.60 -17.84
N ASN A 296 -5.57 -4.43 -17.38
CA ASN A 296 -6.38 -3.24 -17.74
C ASN A 296 -5.90 -1.96 -17.04
N ASN A 297 -5.09 -2.08 -15.99
CA ASN A 297 -4.66 -0.99 -15.12
C ASN A 297 -3.13 -0.83 -15.13
N VAL A 298 -2.49 -1.15 -16.25
CA VAL A 298 -1.05 -0.95 -16.47
C VAL A 298 -0.74 0.55 -16.60
N PHE A 299 0.37 0.98 -16.01
CA PHE A 299 0.90 2.31 -16.21
C PHE A 299 1.75 2.36 -17.48
N GLY A 300 1.51 3.36 -18.32
CA GLY A 300 2.18 3.46 -19.61
C GLY A 300 1.59 2.52 -20.67
N LYS A 301 2.44 1.99 -21.56
CA LYS A 301 2.04 1.15 -22.69
C LYS A 301 2.67 -0.24 -22.57
N GLY A 302 2.09 -1.08 -21.74
CA GLY A 302 2.49 -2.49 -21.66
C GLY A 302 2.29 -3.21 -23.00
N THR A 303 3.19 -4.12 -23.31
CA THR A 303 3.14 -4.98 -24.50
C THR A 303 2.69 -6.39 -24.12
N GLU A 304 2.25 -7.17 -25.11
CA GLU A 304 1.92 -8.58 -24.88
C GLU A 304 3.12 -9.36 -24.31
N ALA A 305 4.35 -9.04 -24.72
CA ALA A 305 5.54 -9.68 -24.19
C ALA A 305 5.71 -9.43 -22.67
N ASP A 306 5.40 -8.23 -22.21
CA ASP A 306 5.45 -7.86 -20.77
C ASP A 306 4.42 -8.65 -19.98
N TYR A 307 3.18 -8.71 -20.48
CA TYR A 307 2.10 -9.47 -19.86
C TYR A 307 2.41 -10.97 -19.79
N LYS A 308 3.06 -11.52 -20.82
CA LYS A 308 3.48 -12.93 -20.81
C LYS A 308 4.56 -13.22 -19.78
N ARG A 309 5.44 -12.25 -19.44
CA ARG A 309 6.41 -12.41 -18.34
C ARG A 309 5.69 -12.52 -17.00
N VAL A 310 4.72 -11.64 -16.75
CA VAL A 310 3.86 -11.73 -15.56
C VAL A 310 3.12 -13.07 -15.49
N ILE A 311 2.47 -13.51 -16.57
CA ILE A 311 1.77 -14.81 -16.60
C ILE A 311 2.72 -15.98 -16.32
N LYS A 312 3.95 -15.93 -16.85
CA LYS A 312 4.98 -16.95 -16.58
C LYS A 312 5.36 -16.99 -15.10
N ALA A 313 5.51 -15.83 -14.46
CA ALA A 313 5.74 -15.73 -13.02
C ALA A 313 4.56 -16.28 -12.21
N LEU A 314 3.32 -15.94 -12.58
CA LEU A 314 2.12 -16.50 -11.93
C LEU A 314 2.05 -18.03 -12.05
N LYS A 315 2.41 -18.57 -13.21
CA LYS A 315 2.50 -20.03 -13.40
C LYS A 315 3.54 -20.65 -12.48
N ALA A 316 4.75 -20.08 -12.42
CA ALA A 316 5.81 -20.55 -11.54
C ALA A 316 5.40 -20.49 -10.06
N LEU A 317 4.71 -19.41 -9.65
CA LEU A 317 4.14 -19.27 -8.33
C LEU A 317 3.17 -20.41 -8.01
N ASN A 318 2.16 -20.62 -8.86
CA ASN A 318 1.15 -21.66 -8.64
C ASN A 318 1.70 -23.09 -8.76
N GLU A 319 2.86 -23.28 -9.41
CA GLU A 319 3.60 -24.54 -9.43
C GLU A 319 4.58 -24.69 -8.25
N GLY A 320 4.83 -23.60 -7.49
CA GLY A 320 5.73 -23.59 -6.34
C GLY A 320 7.20 -23.77 -6.71
N ARG A 321 7.62 -23.31 -7.89
CA ARG A 321 8.99 -23.51 -8.41
C ARG A 321 9.68 -22.19 -8.72
N ASP A 322 11.00 -22.20 -8.57
CA ASP A 322 11.90 -21.13 -9.01
C ASP A 322 11.48 -19.74 -8.47
N LEU A 323 10.94 -19.66 -7.25
CA LEU A 323 10.26 -18.45 -6.75
C LEU A 323 11.17 -17.21 -6.74
N GLU A 324 12.43 -17.35 -6.33
CA GLU A 324 13.41 -16.24 -6.35
C GLU A 324 13.88 -15.84 -7.77
N GLU A 325 13.56 -16.62 -8.82
CA GLU A 325 13.77 -16.18 -10.22
C GLU A 325 12.68 -15.19 -10.65
N TYR A 326 11.46 -15.36 -10.14
CA TYR A 326 10.28 -14.64 -10.61
C TYR A 326 9.77 -13.61 -9.61
N PHE A 327 10.19 -13.64 -8.36
CA PHE A 327 9.68 -12.80 -7.30
C PHE A 327 10.81 -12.29 -6.40
N ASP A 328 10.75 -11.01 -6.06
CA ASP A 328 11.54 -10.43 -4.97
C ASP A 328 10.95 -10.91 -3.63
N VAL A 329 11.33 -12.14 -3.25
CA VAL A 329 10.81 -12.81 -2.06
C VAL A 329 11.10 -11.99 -0.80
N ASP A 330 12.24 -11.30 -0.70
CA ASP A 330 12.55 -10.52 0.50
C ASP A 330 11.59 -9.35 0.70
N GLN A 331 11.39 -8.53 -0.35
CA GLN A 331 10.49 -7.39 -0.28
C GLN A 331 9.04 -7.82 -0.06
N ILE A 332 8.61 -8.93 -0.68
CA ILE A 332 7.27 -9.47 -0.48
C ILE A 332 7.06 -9.98 0.94
N LEU A 333 8.04 -10.66 1.55
CA LEU A 333 7.92 -11.13 2.93
C LEU A 333 7.87 -9.96 3.93
N ARG A 334 8.68 -8.91 3.73
CA ARG A 334 8.57 -7.66 4.50
C ARG A 334 7.19 -7.04 4.36
N TYR A 335 6.71 -6.91 3.13
CA TYR A 335 5.37 -6.40 2.85
C TYR A 335 4.29 -7.20 3.58
N LEU A 336 4.32 -8.54 3.49
CA LEU A 336 3.35 -9.41 4.15
C LEU A 336 3.39 -9.27 5.67
N ALA A 337 4.57 -9.12 6.28
CA ALA A 337 4.69 -8.93 7.73
C ALA A 337 3.94 -7.67 8.19
N ALA A 338 4.21 -6.51 7.58
CA ALA A 338 3.48 -5.28 7.90
C ALA A 338 1.99 -5.37 7.52
N HIS A 339 1.68 -5.91 6.34
CA HIS A 339 0.31 -6.05 5.83
C HIS A 339 -0.58 -6.88 6.77
N THR A 340 -0.04 -7.98 7.31
CA THR A 340 -0.75 -8.85 8.25
C THR A 340 -0.98 -8.17 9.61
N ILE A 341 -0.02 -7.37 10.10
CA ILE A 341 -0.18 -6.65 11.37
C ILE A 341 -1.33 -5.65 11.27
N VAL A 342 -1.38 -4.87 10.19
CA VAL A 342 -2.35 -3.79 10.02
C VAL A 342 -3.73 -4.26 9.60
N VAL A 343 -3.93 -5.55 9.27
CA VAL A 343 -5.25 -6.13 8.94
C VAL A 343 -6.00 -5.30 7.87
N ASN A 344 -5.34 -5.04 6.74
CA ASN A 344 -6.02 -4.42 5.60
C ASN A 344 -6.77 -5.50 4.81
N LEU A 345 -8.08 -5.60 4.97
CA LEU A 345 -8.92 -6.58 4.27
C LEU A 345 -9.54 -6.06 2.98
N ASP A 346 -9.43 -4.77 2.66
CA ASP A 346 -9.78 -4.26 1.33
C ASP A 346 -8.59 -4.47 0.38
N SER A 347 -8.07 -5.70 0.31
CA SER A 347 -6.75 -5.99 -0.22
C SER A 347 -6.65 -7.38 -0.86
N TYR A 348 -5.43 -7.83 -1.15
CA TYR A 348 -5.11 -9.21 -1.50
C TYR A 348 -5.65 -10.24 -0.49
N SER A 349 -5.60 -9.98 0.82
CA SER A 349 -5.90 -10.97 1.87
C SER A 349 -7.38 -11.35 2.05
N SER A 350 -8.30 -10.76 1.27
CA SER A 350 -9.73 -11.10 1.33
C SER A 350 -10.29 -11.40 -0.05
N SER A 351 -11.56 -11.78 -0.13
CA SER A 351 -12.33 -11.93 -1.37
C SER A 351 -12.24 -10.74 -2.35
N MET A 352 -11.78 -9.57 -1.88
CA MET A 352 -11.56 -8.39 -2.72
C MET A 352 -10.41 -8.57 -3.69
N ALA A 353 -9.25 -9.08 -3.27
CA ALA A 353 -8.09 -9.31 -4.15
C ALA A 353 -7.68 -8.07 -4.99
N GLN A 354 -7.53 -6.91 -4.34
CA GLN A 354 -7.24 -5.60 -4.96
C GLN A 354 -6.34 -4.72 -4.09
N ASN A 355 -6.13 -3.45 -4.45
CA ASN A 355 -5.41 -2.43 -3.68
C ASN A 355 -3.95 -2.81 -3.38
N TYR A 356 -3.27 -3.33 -4.39
CA TYR A 356 -1.82 -3.49 -4.42
C TYR A 356 -1.33 -3.28 -5.84
N TYR A 357 -0.04 -3.02 -5.99
CA TYR A 357 0.60 -2.93 -7.28
C TYR A 357 1.53 -4.12 -7.47
N ILE A 358 1.67 -4.55 -8.73
CA ILE A 358 2.78 -5.41 -9.15
C ILE A 358 3.75 -4.51 -9.90
N TYR A 359 5.02 -4.56 -9.53
CA TYR A 359 6.10 -4.06 -10.36
C TYR A 359 6.80 -5.25 -11.01
N GLU A 360 6.96 -5.22 -12.32
CA GLU A 360 7.68 -6.24 -13.10
C GLU A 360 8.89 -5.63 -13.80
N LYS A 361 10.03 -6.29 -13.68
CA LYS A 361 11.24 -5.95 -14.45
C LYS A 361 11.98 -7.21 -14.86
N ASP A 362 12.21 -7.36 -16.16
CA ASP A 362 12.96 -8.49 -16.75
C ASP A 362 12.44 -9.89 -16.34
N GLY A 363 11.18 -10.00 -15.95
CA GLY A 363 10.51 -11.23 -15.49
C GLY A 363 10.45 -11.43 -13.98
N GLU A 364 11.10 -10.57 -13.20
CA GLU A 364 11.04 -10.54 -11.73
C GLU A 364 9.93 -9.59 -11.26
N LEU A 365 9.11 -10.02 -10.29
CA LEU A 365 7.97 -9.31 -9.77
C LEU A 365 8.16 -8.93 -8.29
N THR A 366 7.72 -7.75 -7.90
CA THR A 366 7.51 -7.39 -6.48
C THR A 366 6.10 -6.83 -6.26
N VAL A 367 5.64 -6.87 -5.01
CA VAL A 367 4.33 -6.36 -4.60
C VAL A 367 4.51 -5.07 -3.83
N LEU A 368 3.80 -4.02 -4.25
CA LEU A 368 3.87 -2.70 -3.62
C LEU A 368 2.55 -2.34 -2.93
N PRO A 369 2.60 -1.80 -1.70
CA PRO A 369 1.41 -1.51 -0.90
C PRO A 369 0.62 -0.31 -1.45
N TRP A 370 -0.71 -0.36 -1.44
CA TRP A 370 -1.54 0.79 -1.82
C TRP A 370 -2.85 0.86 -1.03
N ASP A 371 -3.35 2.07 -0.81
CA ASP A 371 -4.68 2.35 -0.24
C ASP A 371 -4.94 1.71 1.14
N TYR A 372 -4.21 2.18 2.16
CA TYR A 372 -4.28 1.66 3.53
C TYR A 372 -5.26 2.41 4.43
N ASN A 373 -6.15 3.24 3.88
CA ASN A 373 -7.14 3.98 4.64
C ASN A 373 -8.15 3.08 5.38
N LEU A 374 -8.39 1.85 4.89
CA LEU A 374 -9.29 0.87 5.52
C LEU A 374 -8.58 -0.25 6.30
N SER A 375 -7.29 -0.05 6.58
CA SER A 375 -6.54 -0.88 7.53
C SER A 375 -7.11 -0.78 8.96
N TRP A 376 -6.54 -1.57 9.87
CA TRP A 376 -6.88 -1.65 11.29
C TRP A 376 -8.35 -1.97 11.54
N GLY A 377 -8.88 -2.85 10.69
CA GLY A 377 -10.27 -3.28 10.72
C GLY A 377 -11.27 -2.28 10.15
N GLY A 378 -10.81 -1.30 9.36
CA GLY A 378 -11.66 -0.34 8.65
C GLY A 378 -12.54 -0.97 7.56
N PHE A 379 -12.24 -2.20 7.11
CA PHE A 379 -13.03 -2.94 6.13
C PHE A 379 -13.28 -4.39 6.57
N GLN A 380 -14.52 -4.87 6.36
CA GLN A 380 -14.95 -6.28 6.54
C GLN A 380 -14.54 -6.98 7.85
N SER A 381 -14.23 -6.22 8.90
CA SER A 381 -13.92 -6.81 10.20
C SER A 381 -15.21 -7.08 10.98
N GLY A 382 -15.34 -8.29 11.51
CA GLY A 382 -16.54 -8.71 12.24
C GLY A 382 -16.64 -7.99 13.58
N ASN A 383 -15.59 -8.07 14.39
CA ASN A 383 -15.49 -7.43 15.70
C ASN A 383 -14.02 -7.12 16.07
N ALA A 384 -13.82 -6.41 17.19
CA ALA A 384 -12.48 -6.03 17.65
C ALA A 384 -11.55 -7.22 17.91
N SER A 385 -12.07 -8.33 18.46
CA SER A 385 -11.29 -9.54 18.70
C SER A 385 -10.74 -10.14 17.42
N ASP A 386 -11.49 -10.09 16.31
CA ASP A 386 -11.04 -10.61 15.01
C ASP A 386 -9.85 -9.80 14.46
N VAL A 387 -9.83 -8.48 14.70
CA VAL A 387 -8.73 -7.59 14.29
C VAL A 387 -7.51 -7.82 15.17
N ILE A 388 -7.69 -7.84 16.49
CA ILE A 388 -6.62 -8.06 17.47
C ILE A 388 -5.94 -9.41 17.21
N ASN A 389 -6.74 -10.47 17.09
CA ASN A 389 -6.24 -11.84 16.99
C ASN A 389 -6.08 -12.34 15.56
N PHE A 390 -6.06 -11.45 14.56
CA PHE A 390 -5.93 -11.86 13.16
C PHE A 390 -4.71 -12.80 12.97
N PRO A 391 -4.91 -14.04 12.48
CA PRO A 391 -3.89 -15.08 12.52
C PRO A 391 -2.71 -14.77 11.58
N ILE A 392 -1.48 -14.93 12.07
CA ILE A 392 -0.27 -14.58 11.32
C ILE A 392 0.13 -15.62 10.26
N ASP A 393 -0.24 -16.90 10.44
CA ASP A 393 0.12 -18.01 9.53
C ASP A 393 -1.02 -18.41 8.58
N THR A 394 -2.22 -17.86 8.81
CA THR A 394 -3.32 -17.93 7.84
C THR A 394 -3.95 -16.54 7.67
N PRO A 395 -3.20 -15.54 7.17
CA PRO A 395 -3.59 -14.13 7.19
C PRO A 395 -4.59 -13.78 6.07
N VAL A 396 -5.70 -14.50 6.02
CA VAL A 396 -6.78 -14.33 5.04
C VAL A 396 -8.15 -14.24 5.71
N SER A 397 -9.10 -13.53 5.08
CA SER A 397 -10.47 -13.39 5.58
C SER A 397 -11.51 -13.67 4.50
N GLY A 398 -12.49 -14.52 4.84
CA GLY A 398 -13.59 -14.91 3.96
C GLY A 398 -13.18 -15.73 2.73
N VAL A 399 -11.94 -16.22 2.69
CA VAL A 399 -11.37 -17.05 1.62
C VAL A 399 -10.43 -18.09 2.20
N GLU A 400 -10.16 -19.14 1.44
CA GLU A 400 -9.17 -20.16 1.79
C GLU A 400 -7.75 -19.73 1.37
N MET A 401 -6.73 -20.20 2.09
CA MET A 401 -5.32 -19.93 1.78
C MET A 401 -4.95 -20.33 0.34
N SER A 402 -5.51 -21.43 -0.16
CA SER A 402 -5.25 -21.93 -1.51
C SER A 402 -5.76 -21.03 -2.64
N SER A 403 -6.65 -20.09 -2.33
CA SER A 403 -7.04 -19.05 -3.27
C SER A 403 -6.07 -17.87 -3.30
N ARG A 404 -5.03 -17.89 -2.46
CA ARG A 404 -4.00 -16.85 -2.33
C ARG A 404 -2.62 -17.45 -2.52
N PRO A 405 -2.28 -17.90 -3.75
CA PRO A 405 -1.04 -18.63 -4.05
C PRO A 405 0.22 -17.89 -3.61
N LEU A 406 0.24 -16.55 -3.62
CA LEU A 406 1.40 -15.79 -3.11
C LEU A 406 1.69 -16.10 -1.63
N ILE A 407 0.68 -16.07 -0.76
CA ILE A 407 0.86 -16.34 0.66
C ILE A 407 1.05 -17.85 0.87
N GLU A 408 0.21 -18.68 0.25
CA GLU A 408 0.28 -20.14 0.38
C GLU A 408 1.68 -20.66 0.07
N ARG A 409 2.24 -20.32 -1.10
CA ARG A 409 3.51 -20.89 -1.56
C ARG A 409 4.73 -20.32 -0.86
N LEU A 410 4.66 -19.08 -0.40
CA LEU A 410 5.72 -18.53 0.44
C LEU A 410 5.70 -19.19 1.83
N PHE A 411 4.52 -19.43 2.42
CA PHE A 411 4.43 -19.97 3.78
C PHE A 411 4.59 -21.50 3.84
N GLU A 412 4.38 -22.22 2.73
CA GLU A 412 4.76 -23.64 2.60
C GLU A 412 6.27 -23.88 2.67
N ASN A 413 7.09 -22.86 2.38
CA ASN A 413 8.53 -22.93 2.49
C ASN A 413 8.98 -22.51 3.91
N GLU A 414 9.55 -23.47 4.67
CA GLU A 414 9.99 -23.25 6.05
C GLU A 414 10.99 -22.09 6.22
N GLU A 415 11.89 -21.88 5.25
CA GLU A 415 12.86 -20.78 5.30
C GLU A 415 12.19 -19.41 5.11
N TYR A 416 11.24 -19.33 4.19
CA TYR A 416 10.51 -18.09 3.94
C TYR A 416 9.54 -17.76 5.07
N LEU A 417 8.86 -18.77 5.62
CA LEU A 417 8.02 -18.60 6.79
C LEU A 417 8.84 -18.13 8.00
N SER A 418 10.02 -18.71 8.22
CA SER A 418 10.94 -18.25 9.27
C SER A 418 11.35 -16.79 9.08
N ARG A 419 11.72 -16.39 7.85
CA ARG A 419 12.07 -14.99 7.54
C ARG A 419 10.89 -14.03 7.74
N TYR A 420 9.68 -14.46 7.38
CA TYR A 420 8.45 -13.70 7.65
C TYR A 420 8.22 -13.50 9.16
N HIS A 421 8.39 -14.56 9.97
CA HIS A 421 8.30 -14.46 11.43
C HIS A 421 9.39 -13.57 12.02
N GLU A 422 10.62 -13.59 11.49
CA GLU A 422 11.67 -12.66 11.87
C GLU A 422 11.26 -11.19 11.61
N TYR A 423 10.63 -10.89 10.47
CA TYR A 423 10.12 -9.54 10.20
C TYR A 423 8.95 -9.13 11.08
N LEU A 424 8.05 -10.07 11.42
CA LEU A 424 7.00 -9.79 12.42
C LEU A 424 7.61 -9.51 13.80
N GLN A 425 8.58 -10.31 14.24
CA GLN A 425 9.26 -10.08 15.51
C GLN A 425 10.00 -8.74 15.52
N GLU A 426 10.65 -8.37 14.40
CA GLU A 426 11.31 -7.08 14.25
C GLU A 426 10.31 -5.91 14.41
N LEU A 427 9.12 -6.01 13.81
CA LEU A 427 8.05 -5.02 14.00
C LEU A 427 7.58 -4.97 15.45
N VAL A 428 7.37 -6.13 16.09
CA VAL A 428 6.98 -6.17 17.50
C VAL A 428 8.02 -5.47 18.36
N ASP A 429 9.29 -5.82 18.24
CA ASP A 429 10.38 -5.27 19.04
C ASP A 429 10.57 -3.76 18.83
N LYS A 430 10.53 -3.31 17.58
CA LYS A 430 10.85 -1.92 17.22
C LYS A 430 9.68 -0.97 17.32
N TYR A 431 8.45 -1.47 17.16
CA TYR A 431 7.26 -0.63 17.00
C TYR A 431 6.20 -0.85 18.09
N PHE A 432 6.08 -2.05 18.68
CA PHE A 432 5.02 -2.35 19.66
C PHE A 432 5.51 -2.50 21.09
N ALA A 433 6.63 -3.20 21.29
CA ALA A 433 7.19 -3.51 22.60
C ALA A 433 7.46 -2.26 23.43
N ASP A 434 7.49 -2.41 24.75
CA ASP A 434 7.82 -1.34 25.71
C ASP A 434 6.97 -0.05 25.57
N GLY A 435 5.73 -0.17 25.08
CA GLY A 435 4.82 0.97 24.89
C GLY A 435 5.18 1.86 23.70
N ARG A 436 6.02 1.40 22.78
CA ARG A 436 6.45 2.16 21.60
C ARG A 436 5.28 2.54 20.68
N PHE A 437 4.29 1.67 20.53
CA PHE A 437 3.11 1.96 19.71
C PHE A 437 2.33 3.15 20.28
N GLU A 438 2.01 3.10 21.58
CA GLU A 438 1.31 4.19 22.27
C GLU A 438 2.11 5.50 22.19
N ALA A 439 3.42 5.45 22.41
CA ALA A 439 4.28 6.61 22.28
C ALA A 439 4.23 7.23 20.88
N LYS A 440 4.26 6.39 19.82
CA LYS A 440 4.17 6.83 18.43
C LYS A 440 2.83 7.48 18.10
N ILE A 441 1.71 6.87 18.51
CA ILE A 441 0.38 7.47 18.31
C ILE A 441 0.25 8.78 19.07
N ASN A 442 0.77 8.87 20.30
CA ASN A 442 0.73 10.11 21.08
C ASN A 442 1.60 11.22 20.46
N GLU A 443 2.77 10.87 19.93
CA GLU A 443 3.64 11.79 19.17
C GLU A 443 2.90 12.36 17.95
N ILE A 444 2.30 11.49 17.13
CA ILE A 444 1.57 11.92 15.94
C ILE A 444 0.31 12.70 16.33
N SER A 445 -0.43 12.26 17.36
CA SER A 445 -1.61 12.97 17.85
C SER A 445 -1.24 14.39 18.27
N ALA A 446 -0.13 14.58 18.99
CA ALA A 446 0.35 15.89 19.39
C ALA A 446 0.78 16.75 18.19
N LEU A 447 1.40 16.14 17.17
CA LEU A 447 1.79 16.81 15.93
C LEU A 447 0.58 17.38 15.18
N ILE A 448 -0.52 16.62 15.11
CA ILE A 448 -1.71 16.99 14.32
C ILE A 448 -2.85 17.63 15.13
N ASP A 449 -2.77 17.67 16.47
CA ASP A 449 -3.89 18.01 17.36
C ASP A 449 -4.57 19.35 17.00
N GLU A 450 -3.77 20.41 16.89
CA GLU A 450 -4.28 21.74 16.56
C GLU A 450 -4.76 21.84 15.10
N TYR A 451 -4.22 21.04 14.18
CA TYR A 451 -4.71 21.01 12.81
C TYR A 451 -6.07 20.32 12.71
N VAL A 452 -6.26 19.19 13.39
CA VAL A 452 -7.55 18.48 13.43
C VAL A 452 -8.62 19.34 14.10
N LYS A 453 -8.27 20.02 15.20
CA LYS A 453 -9.18 20.91 15.93
C LYS A 453 -9.68 22.09 15.09
N ASN A 454 -8.84 22.58 14.19
CA ASN A 454 -9.13 23.72 13.33
C ASN A 454 -9.49 23.30 11.88
N ASP A 455 -9.66 22.01 11.60
CA ASP A 455 -9.98 21.51 10.28
C ASP A 455 -11.41 21.94 9.88
N ALA A 456 -11.49 22.86 8.91
CA ALA A 456 -12.73 23.48 8.47
C ALA A 456 -13.68 22.53 7.72
N THR A 457 -13.17 21.39 7.24
CA THR A 457 -13.92 20.44 6.41
C THR A 457 -14.03 19.04 7.04
N ALA A 458 -13.56 18.87 8.28
CA ALA A 458 -13.44 17.59 8.99
C ALA A 458 -14.68 16.69 8.87
N PHE A 459 -14.44 15.38 8.69
CA PHE A 459 -15.50 14.37 8.70
C PHE A 459 -15.99 13.98 10.09
N CYS A 460 -15.21 14.33 11.13
CA CYS A 460 -15.54 14.05 12.52
C CYS A 460 -15.30 15.28 13.39
N THR A 461 -15.98 15.33 14.52
CA THR A 461 -15.71 16.31 15.57
C THR A 461 -14.37 16.04 16.25
N TYR A 462 -13.82 17.08 16.90
CA TYR A 462 -12.58 16.92 17.67
C TYR A 462 -12.72 15.91 18.82
N GLU A 463 -13.88 15.85 19.50
CA GLU A 463 -14.11 14.85 20.56
C GLU A 463 -14.15 13.41 20.03
N GLN A 464 -14.73 13.21 18.84
CA GLN A 464 -14.68 11.90 18.17
C GLN A 464 -13.24 11.52 17.81
N TYR A 465 -12.43 12.48 17.36
CA TYR A 465 -11.00 12.26 17.13
C TYR A 465 -10.27 11.84 18.40
N LYS A 466 -10.44 12.54 19.54
CA LYS A 466 -9.79 12.16 20.81
C LYS A 466 -10.21 10.77 21.30
N THR A 467 -11.49 10.43 21.12
CA THR A 467 -12.02 9.09 21.40
C THR A 467 -11.36 8.05 20.48
N ALA A 468 -11.31 8.32 19.18
CA ALA A 468 -10.71 7.44 18.18
C ALA A 468 -9.23 7.19 18.44
N VAL A 469 -8.44 8.22 18.79
CA VAL A 469 -7.02 8.07 19.16
C VAL A 469 -6.85 7.13 20.35
N SER A 470 -7.70 7.26 21.37
CA SER A 470 -7.66 6.39 22.56
C SER A 470 -8.00 4.93 22.20
N SER A 471 -9.06 4.73 21.41
CA SER A 471 -9.45 3.40 20.92
C SER A 471 -8.39 2.80 19.99
N PHE A 472 -7.70 3.62 19.20
CA PHE A 472 -6.65 3.15 18.29
C PHE A 472 -5.38 2.72 19.03
N ASN A 473 -4.99 3.47 20.06
CA ASN A 473 -3.94 3.09 21.00
C ASN A 473 -4.19 1.71 21.60
N LEU A 474 -5.40 1.49 22.11
CA LEU A 474 -5.77 0.20 22.68
C LEU A 474 -5.76 -0.91 21.64
N LEU A 475 -6.36 -0.69 20.47
CA LEU A 475 -6.40 -1.67 19.38
C LEU A 475 -4.99 -2.12 18.98
N GLY A 476 -4.10 -1.18 18.67
CA GLY A 476 -2.75 -1.51 18.21
C GLY A 476 -1.89 -2.15 19.29
N SER A 477 -2.04 -1.75 20.56
CA SER A 477 -1.35 -2.40 21.68
C SER A 477 -1.77 -3.86 21.84
N LEU A 478 -3.07 -4.13 21.85
CA LEU A 478 -3.61 -5.50 21.92
C LEU A 478 -3.23 -6.33 20.69
N ARG A 479 -3.20 -5.70 19.50
CA ARG A 479 -2.73 -6.37 18.27
C ARG A 479 -1.26 -6.77 18.38
N GLY A 480 -0.40 -5.89 18.87
CA GLY A 480 1.02 -6.20 19.12
C GLY A 480 1.21 -7.34 20.11
N GLU A 481 0.44 -7.36 21.20
CA GLU A 481 0.43 -8.46 22.18
C GLU A 481 -0.01 -9.78 21.55
N SER A 482 -1.07 -9.77 20.74
CA SER A 482 -1.53 -10.97 20.05
C SER A 482 -0.50 -11.50 19.06
N VAL A 483 0.15 -10.62 18.29
CA VAL A 483 1.21 -11.02 17.34
C VAL A 483 2.39 -11.65 18.09
N GLN A 484 2.86 -11.03 19.19
CA GLN A 484 3.90 -11.63 20.03
C GLN A 484 3.49 -13.00 20.56
N GLY A 485 2.27 -13.11 21.09
CA GLY A 485 1.75 -14.38 21.61
C GLY A 485 1.65 -15.48 20.54
N GLN A 486 1.38 -15.11 19.29
CA GLN A 486 1.38 -16.03 18.16
C GLN A 486 2.79 -16.49 17.77
N LEU A 487 3.77 -15.58 17.77
CA LEU A 487 5.19 -15.90 17.51
C LEU A 487 5.78 -16.81 18.60
N ASP A 488 5.42 -16.58 19.87
CA ASP A 488 5.89 -17.37 21.00
C ASP A 488 5.14 -18.71 21.17
N GLY A 489 4.07 -18.92 20.39
CA GLY A 489 3.21 -20.11 20.46
C GLY A 489 2.30 -20.18 21.69
N THR A 490 2.13 -19.08 22.42
CA THR A 490 1.14 -18.98 23.52
C THR A 490 -0.27 -18.74 23.02
N ILE A 491 -0.40 -18.23 21.79
CA ILE A 491 -1.64 -18.07 21.03
C ILE A 491 -1.46 -18.82 19.72
N ALA A 492 -2.49 -19.51 19.24
CA ALA A 492 -2.40 -20.18 17.95
C ALA A 492 -2.22 -19.16 16.80
N SER A 493 -1.24 -19.40 15.93
CA SER A 493 -0.93 -18.54 14.78
C SER A 493 -1.85 -18.73 13.56
N THR A 494 -2.70 -19.78 13.58
CA THR A 494 -3.62 -20.14 12.50
C THR A 494 -5.08 -19.96 12.92
N ALA A 495 -5.95 -19.64 11.96
CA ALA A 495 -7.39 -19.49 12.20
C ALA A 495 -8.05 -20.77 12.75
N SER A 496 -7.59 -21.95 12.31
CA SER A 496 -8.06 -23.24 12.84
C SER A 496 -7.62 -23.45 14.27
N GLY A 497 -6.34 -23.19 14.59
CA GLY A 497 -5.84 -23.35 15.96
C GLY A 497 -6.53 -22.39 16.94
N GLN A 498 -6.78 -21.15 16.53
CA GLN A 498 -7.51 -20.19 17.36
C GLN A 498 -8.97 -20.60 17.63
N LYS A 499 -9.61 -21.30 16.68
CA LYS A 499 -10.96 -21.87 16.88
C LYS A 499 -10.96 -23.06 17.83
N GLU A 500 -9.87 -23.83 17.86
CA GLU A 500 -9.71 -24.97 18.76
C GLU A 500 -9.40 -24.53 20.19
N ASP A 501 -8.66 -23.44 20.37
CA ASP A 501 -8.32 -22.88 21.69
C ASP A 501 -8.62 -21.37 21.81
N PRO A 502 -9.90 -20.97 21.77
CA PRO A 502 -10.28 -19.56 21.85
C PRO A 502 -10.01 -18.92 23.22
N GLY A 503 -9.69 -19.73 24.23
CA GLY A 503 -9.40 -19.25 25.59
C GLY A 503 -8.06 -18.54 25.73
N THR A 504 -7.15 -18.70 24.75
CA THR A 504 -5.83 -18.05 24.71
C THR A 504 -5.86 -16.68 24.02
N LEU A 505 -6.94 -16.34 23.33
CA LEU A 505 -7.04 -15.11 22.54
C LEU A 505 -7.04 -13.87 23.44
N ILE A 506 -6.42 -12.80 22.95
CA ILE A 506 -6.43 -11.50 23.62
C ILE A 506 -7.86 -10.94 23.59
N LEU A 507 -8.39 -10.60 24.76
CA LEU A 507 -9.73 -10.04 24.91
C LEU A 507 -9.74 -8.57 24.48
N SER A 508 -10.74 -8.18 23.70
CA SER A 508 -10.90 -6.79 23.24
C SER A 508 -11.33 -5.80 24.33
N GLY A 509 -11.82 -6.31 25.47
CA GLY A 509 -12.39 -5.47 26.54
C GLY A 509 -13.49 -4.55 26.01
N ASP A 510 -13.44 -3.28 26.40
CA ASP A 510 -14.41 -2.23 26.03
C ASP A 510 -14.12 -1.58 24.66
N LEU A 511 -13.17 -2.10 23.87
CA LEU A 511 -12.80 -1.53 22.58
C LEU A 511 -13.97 -1.59 21.59
N LYS A 512 -14.33 -0.43 21.03
CA LYS A 512 -15.37 -0.29 20.01
C LYS A 512 -14.75 0.14 18.68
N LEU A 513 -14.78 -0.75 17.69
CA LEU A 513 -14.32 -0.41 16.33
C LEU A 513 -15.09 0.76 15.70
N SER A 514 -16.34 0.99 16.13
CA SER A 514 -17.14 2.14 15.68
C SER A 514 -16.50 3.48 16.00
N ASP A 515 -15.69 3.58 17.05
CA ASP A 515 -15.02 4.83 17.44
C ASP A 515 -13.99 5.26 16.39
N LEU A 516 -13.35 4.28 15.73
CA LEU A 516 -12.38 4.50 14.67
C LEU A 516 -13.02 4.90 13.34
N SER A 517 -14.35 4.80 13.23
CA SER A 517 -15.12 4.87 11.99
C SER A 517 -14.77 3.78 10.97
N SER A 518 -15.64 3.62 9.97
CA SER A 518 -15.42 2.80 8.80
C SER A 518 -16.08 3.45 7.59
N MET A 519 -15.47 3.29 6.43
CA MET A 519 -16.06 3.68 5.18
C MET A 519 -17.21 2.70 4.84
N MET A 520 -18.32 3.18 4.28
CA MET A 520 -19.51 2.37 3.96
C MET A 520 -20.35 1.87 5.16
N GLY A 521 -20.30 2.57 6.30
CA GLY A 521 -21.30 2.44 7.36
C GLY A 521 -21.49 1.01 7.86
N GLY A 522 -20.41 0.38 8.35
CA GLY A 522 -20.44 -0.76 9.28
C GLY A 522 -21.56 -1.78 9.06
N ARG A 523 -21.70 -2.34 7.86
CA ARG A 523 -22.68 -3.43 7.62
C ARG A 523 -22.39 -4.72 8.41
N GLY A 524 -21.31 -4.76 9.19
CA GLY A 524 -20.91 -5.89 10.05
C GLY A 524 -21.46 -5.88 11.48
N GLN A 525 -21.96 -4.76 12.01
CA GLN A 525 -22.48 -4.70 13.38
C GLN A 525 -24.02 -4.69 13.41
N ARG A 526 -24.63 -5.84 13.14
CA ARG A 526 -25.94 -6.16 13.73
C ARG A 526 -25.70 -6.91 15.03
N ASN A 527 -25.30 -6.19 16.07
CA ASN A 527 -25.56 -6.67 17.43
C ASN A 527 -26.88 -6.06 17.91
N SER A 528 -27.80 -6.98 18.19
CA SER A 528 -29.06 -6.79 18.88
C SER A 528 -28.88 -5.91 20.12
N GLU A 529 -29.31 -4.66 20.05
CA GLU A 529 -30.05 -3.95 21.10
C GLU A 529 -30.48 -2.58 20.52
N GLY A 530 -31.79 -2.42 20.31
CA GLY A 530 -32.34 -1.32 19.54
C GLY A 530 -32.30 0.01 20.29
N PHE A 531 -31.99 1.09 19.59
CA PHE A 531 -32.62 2.41 19.75
C PHE A 531 -32.55 3.15 18.41
N GLY A 532 -33.70 3.71 17.99
CA GLY A 532 -33.94 4.22 16.65
C GLY A 532 -33.18 5.51 16.33
N ALA A 533 -32.64 5.58 15.12
CA ALA A 533 -32.17 6.81 14.51
C ALA A 533 -33.36 7.55 13.89
N GLN A 534 -33.89 8.52 14.62
CA GLN A 534 -34.68 9.60 14.08
C GLN A 534 -34.27 10.87 14.82
N ASP A 535 -34.04 11.92 14.04
CA ASP A 535 -33.70 13.30 14.45
C ASP A 535 -32.24 13.54 14.88
N ILE A 536 -31.46 14.16 13.98
CA ILE A 536 -30.80 15.48 14.16
C ILE A 536 -30.41 15.95 12.74
N PHE A 537 -31.39 16.52 12.04
CA PHE A 537 -31.17 17.51 10.99
C PHE A 537 -32.10 18.65 11.33
N THR A 538 -31.58 19.74 11.89
CA THR A 538 -32.04 21.13 11.67
C THR A 538 -31.33 22.11 12.59
N ASN A 539 -30.95 23.24 11.98
CA ASN A 539 -30.61 24.56 12.52
C ASN A 539 -29.15 24.90 12.83
N GLY A 540 -28.63 25.85 12.04
CA GLY A 540 -27.93 27.00 12.62
C GLY A 540 -26.91 27.73 11.73
N MET A 541 -27.37 28.50 10.74
CA MET A 541 -26.57 29.56 10.10
C MET A 541 -26.48 30.83 10.98
N ASN A 542 -25.40 31.61 10.75
CA ASN A 542 -25.12 33.03 11.07
C ASN A 542 -24.29 33.36 12.32
N ASN A 543 -23.01 33.76 12.16
CA ASN A 543 -22.62 35.19 12.04
C ASN A 543 -21.09 35.41 11.84
N ILE A 544 -20.78 36.49 11.12
CA ILE A 544 -19.46 36.99 10.66
C ILE A 544 -18.93 38.07 11.61
N GLN A 545 -17.60 38.16 11.87
CA GLN A 545 -16.76 39.38 11.70
C GLN A 545 -15.37 39.36 12.39
N ALA A 546 -14.33 39.47 11.53
CA ALA A 546 -13.13 40.31 11.55
C ALA A 546 -12.54 40.92 12.85
N GLY A 547 -11.21 40.78 13.00
CA GLY A 547 -10.37 41.63 13.86
C GLY A 547 -8.88 41.56 13.49
N ARG A 548 -8.29 42.71 13.17
CA ARG A 548 -6.91 42.96 12.68
C ARG A 548 -5.82 42.81 13.77
N GLY A 549 -4.61 42.45 13.36
CA GLY A 549 -3.38 42.46 14.17
C GLY A 549 -2.80 43.85 14.48
N PRO A 550 -1.66 43.91 15.19
CA PRO A 550 -0.48 44.57 14.60
C PRO A 550 0.89 43.99 15.02
N GLY A 551 1.92 44.27 14.20
CA GLY A 551 3.21 44.77 14.72
C GLY A 551 4.43 43.84 14.69
N ARG A 552 5.31 44.04 13.69
CA ARG A 552 6.68 43.53 13.59
C ARG A 552 7.62 44.14 14.65
N GLN A 553 8.65 43.40 15.03
CA GLN A 553 9.97 43.97 15.32
C GLN A 553 11.10 43.05 14.85
N GLN A 554 12.08 43.67 14.19
CA GLN A 554 13.32 43.10 13.66
C GLN A 554 14.30 42.79 14.79
N ASP A 555 15.20 41.83 14.57
CA ASP A 555 16.62 42.03 14.89
C ASP A 555 17.52 41.18 14.00
N GLN A 556 18.70 41.74 13.72
CA GLN A 556 19.71 41.35 12.76
C GLN A 556 20.81 40.44 13.36
N ASP A 557 21.46 39.71 12.44
CA ASP A 557 22.85 39.26 12.38
C ASP A 557 23.39 38.27 13.45
N ILE A 558 24.00 37.16 13.00
CA ILE A 558 25.46 37.09 12.73
C ILE A 558 25.82 35.75 12.05
N ASN A 559 26.77 35.91 11.13
CA ASN A 559 27.47 35.02 10.23
C ASN A 559 28.22 33.82 10.88
N SER A 560 28.42 32.76 10.08
CA SER A 560 29.67 32.02 9.83
C SER A 560 29.61 30.49 10.02
N GLY A 561 30.18 29.75 9.05
CA GLY A 561 30.60 28.37 9.28
C GLY A 561 30.54 27.44 8.07
N PHE A 562 31.46 27.62 7.12
CA PHE A 562 31.80 26.61 6.11
C PHE A 562 32.15 25.25 6.77
N ILE A 563 31.52 24.15 6.35
CA ILE A 563 32.10 22.81 6.49
C ILE A 563 32.17 22.17 5.10
N GLN A 564 33.42 21.93 4.71
CA GLN A 564 33.83 21.27 3.48
C GLN A 564 33.56 19.77 3.54
N ASN A 565 33.07 19.26 2.41
CA ASN A 565 33.12 17.88 1.96
C ASN A 565 34.44 17.19 2.32
N ARG A 566 34.36 16.04 2.99
CA ARG A 566 35.48 15.11 3.10
C ARG A 566 35.01 13.65 3.27
N GLN A 567 34.54 13.04 2.18
CA GLN A 567 34.44 11.58 2.06
C GLN A 567 34.89 11.12 0.67
N GLN A 568 36.21 11.08 0.46
CA GLN A 568 36.86 10.31 -0.60
C GLN A 568 38.24 9.86 -0.08
N ALA A 569 38.26 8.86 0.81
CA ALA A 569 39.53 8.22 1.25
C ALA A 569 39.35 6.79 1.81
N GLY A 570 38.23 6.11 1.57
CA GLY A 570 37.94 4.77 2.12
C GLY A 570 38.45 3.60 1.29
N ASN A 571 38.35 3.68 -0.05
CA ASN A 571 38.33 2.46 -0.87
C ASN A 571 39.72 1.91 -1.27
N TYR A 572 40.80 2.68 -1.11
CA TYR A 572 42.15 2.21 -1.50
C TYR A 572 42.81 1.29 -0.47
N LYS A 573 42.37 1.30 0.79
CA LYS A 573 43.00 0.49 1.85
C LYS A 573 42.65 -1.00 1.73
N TYR A 574 41.43 -1.32 1.30
CA TYR A 574 40.94 -2.70 1.19
C TYR A 574 41.53 -3.44 -0.02
N LEU A 575 41.72 -2.75 -1.15
CA LEU A 575 42.40 -3.29 -2.34
C LEU A 575 43.86 -3.67 -2.06
N ILE A 576 44.58 -2.87 -1.26
CA ILE A 576 45.96 -3.15 -0.86
C ILE A 576 46.01 -4.37 0.06
N LEU A 577 45.05 -4.52 0.98
CA LEU A 577 44.97 -5.67 1.89
C LEU A 577 44.66 -6.97 1.14
N ALA A 578 43.72 -6.93 0.18
CA ALA A 578 43.36 -8.08 -0.64
C ALA A 578 44.52 -8.54 -1.54
N GLY A 579 45.25 -7.59 -2.14
CA GLY A 579 46.46 -7.90 -2.92
C GLY A 579 47.55 -8.57 -2.08
N ALA A 580 47.76 -8.12 -0.84
CA ALA A 580 48.73 -8.73 0.07
C ALA A 580 48.36 -10.17 0.46
N LEU A 581 47.09 -10.46 0.73
CA LEU A 581 46.60 -11.79 1.10
C LEU A 581 46.69 -12.79 -0.06
N MET A 582 46.35 -12.36 -1.29
CA MET A 582 46.53 -13.15 -2.51
C MET A 582 48.00 -13.48 -2.76
N GLY A 583 48.91 -12.53 -2.51
CA GLY A 583 50.35 -12.75 -2.59
C GLY A 583 50.82 -13.85 -1.65
N VAL A 584 50.39 -13.81 -0.38
CA VAL A 584 50.74 -14.85 0.62
C VAL A 584 50.21 -16.22 0.21
N LEU A 585 48.99 -16.31 -0.34
CA LEU A 585 48.40 -17.57 -0.79
C LEU A 585 49.20 -18.21 -1.94
N VAL A 586 49.52 -17.44 -2.97
CA VAL A 586 50.30 -17.92 -4.14
C VAL A 586 51.69 -18.37 -3.71
N THR A 587 52.33 -17.61 -2.81
CA THR A 587 53.66 -17.96 -2.29
C THR A 587 53.61 -19.27 -1.49
N SER A 588 52.55 -19.49 -0.71
CA SER A 588 52.34 -20.70 0.09
C SER A 588 52.12 -21.94 -0.79
N ILE A 589 51.33 -21.81 -1.85
CA ILE A 589 51.08 -22.88 -2.83
C ILE A 589 52.38 -23.23 -3.58
N LEU A 590 53.15 -22.23 -4.00
CA LEU A 590 54.44 -22.45 -4.66
C LEU A 590 55.46 -23.11 -3.73
N LEU A 591 55.48 -22.75 -2.45
CA LEU A 591 56.36 -23.38 -1.46
C LEU A 591 55.97 -24.85 -1.21
N ALA A 592 54.67 -25.14 -1.12
CA ALA A 592 54.16 -26.51 -0.97
C ALA A 592 54.45 -27.37 -2.21
N ALA A 593 54.30 -26.81 -3.42
CA ALA A 593 54.64 -27.49 -4.67
C ALA A 593 56.15 -27.77 -4.79
N ARG A 594 56.99 -26.86 -4.31
CA ARG A 594 58.46 -27.02 -4.31
C ARG A 594 58.93 -28.07 -3.30
N LEU A 595 58.28 -28.14 -2.14
CA LEU A 595 58.54 -29.20 -1.14
C LEU A 595 58.11 -30.57 -1.65
N LYS A 596 57.03 -30.68 -2.43
CA LYS A 596 56.58 -31.95 -3.04
C LYS A 596 57.52 -32.48 -4.13
N ARG A 597 58.40 -31.63 -4.70
CA ARG A 597 59.35 -32.00 -5.75
C ARG A 597 60.69 -32.56 -5.21
N ASN A 598 60.92 -32.44 -3.90
CA ASN A 598 62.15 -32.86 -3.22
C ASN A 598 61.94 -34.05 -2.27
N TYR A 599 60.85 -34.81 -2.45
CA TYR A 599 60.58 -36.07 -1.75
C TYR A 599 60.22 -37.17 -2.73
#